data_AF-A0A3B5BL29-F1
#
_entry.id   AF-A0A3B5BL29-F1
#
_cell.length_a   1.000
_cell.length_b   1.000
_cell.length_c   1.000
_cell.angle_alpha   90.00
_cell.angle_beta   90.00
_cell.angle_gamma   90.00
#
_symmetry.space_group_name_H-M   'P 1'
#
loop_
_entity.id
_entity.type
_entity.pdbx_description
1 polymer ?
#
loop_
_entity_poly.entity_id
_entity_poly.type
_entity_poly.pdbx_seq_one_letter_code
_entity_poly.pdbx_strand_id
1 'polypeptide(L)'
;MRLCLLFYILCLMAPTAYNQLQGPPGPTGDMGEPGPPGPPGIAGNRGASGPVGRPGPVIMCGQDSFEPVRQDVKALNRTIAVLELAINFDFVRSVGEKFFVSNKERGSFSKAVDFCSQRGLELALPQNEEENSMLTQLYGEADKMAWL
;
A
#
# COMPACT_ATOMS: atom_id res chain seq x y z
N MET A 1 -115.33 -16.32 -63.47
CA MET A 1 -116.00 -15.26 -62.69
C MET A 1 -116.88 -15.74 -61.52
N ARG A 2 -117.05 -17.04 -61.20
CA ARG A 2 -117.97 -17.42 -60.08
C ARG A 2 -117.39 -18.32 -58.99
N LEU A 3 -116.48 -19.25 -59.28
CA LEU A 3 -115.91 -20.13 -58.25
C LEU A 3 -114.74 -19.48 -57.47
N CYS A 4 -113.91 -18.68 -58.16
CA CYS A 4 -112.92 -17.80 -57.53
C CYS A 4 -113.52 -16.69 -56.67
N LEU A 5 -114.84 -16.47 -56.71
CA LEU A 5 -115.53 -15.43 -55.92
C LEU A 5 -116.18 -16.04 -54.66
N LEU A 6 -116.67 -17.28 -54.74
CA LEU A 6 -117.30 -17.96 -53.58
C LEU A 6 -116.30 -18.46 -52.54
N PHE A 7 -115.14 -18.98 -52.95
CA PHE A 7 -114.08 -19.37 -52.00
C PHE A 7 -113.42 -18.13 -51.37
N TYR A 8 -113.43 -17.01 -52.09
CA TYR A 8 -112.95 -15.71 -51.64
C TYR A 8 -113.93 -15.03 -50.66
N ILE A 9 -115.24 -15.29 -50.79
CA ILE A 9 -116.27 -14.83 -49.84
C ILE A 9 -116.21 -15.61 -48.51
N LEU A 10 -115.64 -16.82 -48.49
CA LEU A 10 -115.44 -17.59 -47.26
C LEU A 10 -114.30 -17.03 -46.37
N CYS A 11 -113.65 -15.94 -46.80
CA CYS A 11 -112.77 -15.15 -45.93
C CYS A 11 -113.39 -14.72 -44.59
N LEU A 12 -114.70 -14.56 -44.44
CA LEU A 12 -115.10 -13.34 -43.73
C LEU A 12 -115.78 -13.46 -42.36
N MET A 13 -116.10 -14.64 -41.83
CA MET A 13 -116.81 -14.71 -40.55
C MET A 13 -116.33 -15.92 -39.74
N ALA A 14 -115.81 -15.88 -38.51
CA ALA A 14 -115.55 -14.91 -37.44
C ALA A 14 -115.09 -15.80 -36.23
N PRO A 15 -114.82 -15.32 -34.99
CA PRO A 15 -114.38 -14.01 -34.52
C PRO A 15 -113.12 -14.06 -33.61
N THR A 16 -112.50 -12.88 -33.48
CA THR A 16 -111.77 -12.30 -32.33
C THR A 16 -111.66 -13.09 -31.01
N ALA A 17 -110.45 -13.13 -30.43
CA ALA A 17 -110.17 -12.61 -29.08
C ALA A 17 -108.68 -12.75 -28.67
N TYR A 18 -108.05 -11.59 -28.41
CA TYR A 18 -107.25 -11.26 -27.23
C TYR A 18 -106.31 -12.34 -26.62
N ASN A 19 -105.00 -12.09 -26.65
CA ASN A 19 -104.26 -11.62 -25.46
C ASN A 19 -102.76 -11.45 -25.75
N GLN A 20 -102.26 -10.29 -25.36
CA GLN A 20 -100.83 -10.01 -25.21
C GLN A 20 -100.34 -10.75 -23.97
N LEU A 21 -99.78 -11.95 -24.12
CA LEU A 21 -98.95 -12.55 -23.08
C LEU A 21 -97.58 -11.88 -23.16
N GLN A 22 -97.29 -10.99 -22.21
CA GLN A 22 -95.95 -10.47 -22.02
C GLN A 22 -94.98 -11.66 -21.88
N GLY A 23 -93.98 -11.72 -22.75
CA GLY A 23 -93.01 -12.82 -22.77
C GLY A 23 -92.30 -12.95 -21.42
N PRO A 24 -91.85 -14.17 -21.04
CA PRO A 24 -91.10 -14.37 -19.81
C PRO A 24 -89.88 -13.43 -19.75
N PRO A 25 -89.49 -12.95 -18.54
CA PRO A 25 -88.25 -12.20 -18.39
C PRO A 25 -87.10 -12.93 -19.07
N GLY A 26 -86.29 -12.20 -19.85
CA GLY A 26 -85.14 -12.79 -20.53
C GLY A 26 -84.18 -13.46 -19.54
N PRO A 27 -83.41 -14.48 -19.98
CA PRO A 27 -82.44 -15.14 -19.11
C PRO A 27 -81.48 -14.11 -18.50
N THR A 28 -81.13 -14.30 -17.23
CA THR A 28 -80.07 -13.53 -16.58
C THR A 28 -78.82 -13.60 -17.45
N GLY A 29 -78.28 -12.44 -17.82
CA GLY A 29 -77.10 -12.38 -18.69
C GLY A 29 -75.93 -13.18 -18.10
N ASP A 30 -75.13 -13.77 -18.99
CA ASP A 30 -73.96 -14.54 -18.60
C ASP A 30 -73.03 -13.71 -17.71
N MET A 31 -72.43 -14.38 -16.72
CA MET A 31 -71.44 -13.75 -15.86
C MET A 31 -70.29 -13.23 -16.73
N GLY A 32 -69.95 -11.95 -16.56
CA GLY A 32 -68.89 -11.31 -17.33
C GLY A 32 -67.56 -12.05 -17.21
N GLU A 33 -66.77 -12.06 -18.29
CA GLU A 33 -65.48 -12.73 -18.31
C GLU A 33 -64.55 -12.18 -17.20
N PRO A 34 -63.68 -13.03 -16.62
CA PRO A 34 -62.64 -12.57 -15.71
C PRO A 34 -61.80 -11.46 -16.32
N GLY A 35 -61.49 -10.44 -15.52
CA GLY A 35 -60.67 -9.32 -15.98
C GLY A 35 -59.27 -9.77 -16.43
N PRO A 36 -58.61 -8.99 -17.31
CA PRO A 36 -57.27 -9.31 -17.77
C PRO A 36 -56.26 -9.33 -16.59
N PRO A 37 -55.19 -10.13 -16.69
CA PRO A 37 -54.10 -10.10 -15.73
C PRO A 37 -53.53 -8.68 -15.58
N GLY A 38 -53.13 -8.33 -14.35
CA GLY A 38 -52.52 -7.04 -14.07
C GLY A 38 -51.17 -6.86 -14.80
N PRO A 39 -50.72 -5.61 -14.99
CA PRO A 39 -49.44 -5.33 -15.62
C PRO A 39 -48.27 -5.89 -14.79
N PRO A 40 -47.13 -6.23 -15.42
CA PRO A 40 -45.91 -6.59 -14.72
C PRO A 40 -45.46 -5.50 -13.73
N GLY A 41 -44.89 -5.91 -12.60
CA GLY A 41 -44.32 -4.99 -11.62
C GLY A 41 -43.14 -4.19 -12.18
N ILE A 42 -42.90 -3.01 -11.61
CA ILE A 42 -41.74 -2.18 -11.96
C ILE A 42 -40.42 -2.86 -11.55
N ALA A 43 -39.39 -2.72 -12.39
CA ALA A 43 -38.05 -3.22 -12.08
C ALA A 43 -37.47 -2.51 -10.85
N GLY A 44 -36.74 -3.25 -10.02
CA GLY A 44 -36.09 -2.70 -8.82
C GLY A 44 -34.99 -1.68 -9.14
N ASN A 45 -34.73 -0.78 -8.21
CA ASN A 45 -33.68 0.22 -8.33
C ASN A 45 -32.28 -0.42 -8.34
N ARG A 46 -31.33 0.19 -9.05
CA ARG A 46 -29.91 -0.19 -9.02
C ARG A 46 -29.37 -0.02 -7.59
N GLY A 47 -28.57 -0.97 -7.13
CA GLY A 47 -27.91 -0.91 -5.83
C GLY A 47 -26.94 0.27 -5.71
N ALA A 48 -26.66 0.70 -4.48
CA ALA A 48 -25.72 1.78 -4.21
C ALA A 48 -24.29 1.42 -4.66
N SER A 49 -23.52 2.43 -5.06
CA SER A 49 -22.09 2.28 -5.31
C SER A 49 -21.36 1.79 -4.06
N GLY A 50 -20.36 0.93 -4.25
CA GLY A 50 -19.50 0.47 -3.16
C GLY A 50 -18.67 1.60 -2.54
N PRO A 51 -18.13 1.39 -1.33
CA PRO A 51 -17.30 2.38 -0.66
C PRO A 51 -15.98 2.62 -1.43
N VAL A 52 -15.46 3.84 -1.31
CA VAL A 52 -14.12 4.19 -1.83
C VAL A 52 -13.06 3.36 -1.10
N GLY A 53 -12.05 2.90 -1.85
CA GLY A 53 -10.91 2.17 -1.29
C GLY A 53 -10.12 2.99 -0.28
N ARG A 54 -9.40 2.32 0.63
CA ARG A 54 -8.55 3.01 1.62
C ARG A 54 -7.40 3.75 0.92
N PRO A 55 -6.99 4.94 1.41
CA PRO A 55 -5.76 5.59 0.97
C PRO A 55 -4.57 4.64 1.09
N GLY A 56 -3.62 4.74 0.14
CA GLY A 56 -2.36 4.01 0.21
C GLY A 56 -1.49 4.45 1.39
N PRO A 57 -0.44 3.68 1.74
CA PRO A 57 0.47 4.04 2.82
C PRO A 57 1.16 5.38 2.54
N VAL A 58 1.25 6.22 3.58
CA VAL A 58 1.94 7.51 3.52
C VAL A 58 3.45 7.25 3.56
N ILE A 59 4.15 7.55 2.47
CA ILE A 59 5.62 7.62 2.47
C ILE A 59 6.00 9.04 2.91
N MET A 60 6.43 9.20 4.16
CA MET A 60 7.00 10.47 4.61
C MET A 60 8.42 10.60 4.06
N CYS A 61 8.60 11.44 3.03
CA CYS A 61 9.91 11.96 2.69
C CYS A 61 10.37 12.86 3.84
N GLY A 62 11.26 12.38 4.71
CA GLY A 62 11.91 13.25 5.71
C GLY A 62 12.16 12.71 7.12
N GLN A 63 11.87 11.44 7.42
CA GLN A 63 12.30 10.84 8.69
C GLN A 63 13.53 9.97 8.44
N ASP A 64 14.72 10.48 8.80
CA ASP A 64 15.99 9.82 9.17
C ASP A 64 16.30 8.40 8.65
N SER A 65 15.84 8.05 7.44
CA SER A 65 16.21 6.81 6.75
C SER A 65 17.69 6.78 6.35
N PHE A 66 18.41 7.88 6.60
CA PHE A 66 19.82 8.05 6.29
C PHE A 66 20.75 7.74 7.46
N GLU A 67 20.26 7.45 8.67
CA GLU A 67 21.14 7.06 9.79
C GLU A 67 22.04 5.84 9.47
N PRO A 68 21.51 4.75 8.85
CA PRO A 68 22.37 3.65 8.41
C PRO A 68 23.43 4.11 7.39
N VAL A 69 23.02 4.93 6.43
CA VAL A 69 23.93 5.50 5.41
C VAL A 69 25.00 6.39 6.06
N ARG A 70 24.65 7.15 7.10
CA ARG A 70 25.55 8.02 7.84
C ARG A 70 26.58 7.22 8.63
N GLN A 71 26.15 6.11 9.23
CA GLN A 71 27.04 5.15 9.89
C GLN A 71 28.00 4.51 8.89
N ASP A 72 27.50 4.10 7.73
CA ASP A 72 28.32 3.51 6.66
C ASP A 72 29.36 4.51 6.14
N VAL A 73 28.98 5.77 5.91
CA VAL A 73 29.92 6.83 5.50
C VAL A 73 30.97 7.07 6.60
N LYS A 74 30.58 7.08 7.87
CA LYS A 74 31.52 7.23 8.99
C LYS A 74 32.50 6.06 9.07
N ALA A 75 32.02 4.83 8.90
CA ALA A 75 32.85 3.63 8.89
C ALA A 75 33.79 3.63 7.67
N LEU A 76 33.30 4.01 6.49
CA LEU A 76 34.08 4.09 5.27
C LEU A 76 35.19 5.14 5.38
N ASN A 77 34.89 6.33 5.91
CA ASN A 77 35.88 7.38 6.10
C ASN A 77 37.03 6.93 7.03
N ARG A 78 36.70 6.20 8.11
CA ARG A 78 37.72 5.58 8.97
C ARG A 78 38.58 4.58 8.22
N THR A 79 37.99 3.70 7.42
CA THR A 79 38.72 2.72 6.62
C THR A 79 39.67 3.40 5.62
N ILE A 80 39.22 4.46 4.95
CA ILE A 80 40.06 5.25 4.04
C ILE A 80 41.27 5.83 4.78
N ALA A 81 41.05 6.48 5.93
CA ALA A 81 42.14 7.04 6.74
C ALA A 81 43.14 5.96 7.19
N VAL A 82 42.67 4.78 7.61
CA VAL A 82 43.56 3.66 7.95
C VAL A 82 44.37 3.20 6.75
N LEU A 83 43.77 3.08 5.57
CA LEU A 83 44.47 2.65 4.35
C LEU A 83 45.54 3.65 3.93
N GLU A 84 45.25 4.95 3.97
CA GLU A 84 46.24 6.00 3.66
C GLU A 84 47.43 5.97 4.62
N LEU A 85 47.19 5.74 5.92
CA LEU A 85 48.27 5.60 6.90
C LEU A 85 49.04 4.29 6.72
N ALA A 86 48.37 3.18 6.41
CA ALA A 86 48.99 1.86 6.27
C ALA A 86 49.93 1.75 5.06
N ILE A 87 49.80 2.66 4.08
CA ILE A 87 50.76 2.79 2.98
C ILE A 87 52.11 3.35 3.47
N ASN A 88 52.09 4.16 4.53
CA ASN A 88 53.24 4.93 5.01
C ASN A 88 53.84 4.42 6.32
N PHE A 89 53.09 3.64 7.09
CA PHE A 89 53.49 3.17 8.42
C PHE A 89 53.22 1.67 8.60
N ASP A 90 54.16 0.98 9.24
CA ASP A 90 54.09 -0.47 9.50
C ASP A 90 53.06 -0.87 10.56
N PHE A 91 52.69 0.08 11.41
CA PHE A 91 51.67 -0.09 12.44
C PHE A 91 50.70 1.08 12.38
N VAL A 92 49.41 0.75 12.30
CA VAL A 92 48.30 1.70 12.33
C VAL A 92 47.18 1.13 13.19
N ARG A 93 46.72 1.92 14.16
CA ARG A 93 45.55 1.61 15.00
C ARG A 93 44.74 2.86 15.27
N SER A 94 43.41 2.74 15.25
CA SER A 94 42.50 3.84 15.59
C SER A 94 41.78 3.56 16.90
N VAL A 95 41.72 4.55 17.79
CA VAL A 95 40.89 4.54 18.99
C VAL A 95 40.01 5.78 18.96
N GLY A 96 38.69 5.58 18.86
CA GLY A 96 37.73 6.67 18.69
C GLY A 96 37.92 7.43 17.37
N GLU A 97 38.49 8.64 17.46
CA GLU A 97 38.80 9.53 16.33
C GLU A 97 40.31 9.75 16.14
N LYS A 98 41.15 9.18 17.01
CA LYS A 98 42.61 9.30 16.93
C LYS A 98 43.22 8.09 16.24
N PHE A 99 44.26 8.33 15.46
CA PHE A 99 45.08 7.30 14.82
C PHE A 99 46.47 7.31 15.45
N PHE A 100 46.92 6.12 15.85
CA PHE A 100 48.26 5.86 16.36
C PHE A 100 49.04 5.12 15.29
N VAL A 101 50.22 5.64 14.94
CA VAL A 101 51.07 5.12 13.87
C VAL A 101 52.50 4.90 14.33
N SER A 102 53.18 3.93 13.73
CA SER A 102 54.60 3.67 14.00
C SER A 102 55.26 2.84 12.90
N ASN A 103 56.56 3.07 12.67
CA ASN A 103 57.41 2.26 11.79
C ASN A 103 58.10 1.11 12.54
N LYS A 104 57.73 0.86 13.81
CA LYS A 104 58.37 -0.15 14.68
C LYS A 104 59.89 0.04 14.84
N GLU A 105 60.40 1.22 14.53
CA GLU A 105 61.79 1.59 14.73
C GLU A 105 62.07 2.02 16.18
N ARG A 106 63.25 1.68 16.67
CA ARG A 106 63.75 2.17 17.96
C ARG A 106 64.67 3.36 17.77
N GLY A 107 64.69 4.26 18.76
CA GLY A 107 65.51 5.47 18.72
C GLY A 107 65.44 6.25 20.03
N SER A 108 66.11 7.40 20.05
CA SER A 108 66.01 8.37 21.14
C SER A 108 64.66 9.11 21.09
N PHE A 109 64.28 9.71 22.23
CA PHE A 109 63.12 10.58 22.31
C PHE A 109 63.19 11.72 21.27
N SER A 110 64.35 12.35 21.10
CA SER A 110 64.55 13.39 20.08
C SER A 110 64.26 12.88 18.66
N LYS A 111 64.75 11.67 18.32
CA LYS A 111 64.47 11.06 17.00
C LYS A 111 62.97 10.83 16.81
N ALA A 112 62.26 10.42 17.86
CA ALA A 112 60.81 10.20 17.81
C ALA A 112 60.05 11.53 17.62
N VAL A 113 60.43 12.59 18.35
CA VAL A 113 59.85 13.93 18.20
C VAL A 113 60.10 14.49 16.79
N ASP A 114 61.32 14.37 16.27
CA ASP A 114 61.68 14.82 14.92
C ASP A 114 60.90 14.04 13.86
N PHE A 115 60.78 12.71 14.03
CA PHE A 115 60.04 11.84 13.13
C PHE A 115 58.57 12.27 12.98
N CYS A 116 57.89 12.53 14.11
CA CYS A 116 56.49 12.97 14.12
C CYS A 116 56.36 14.38 13.55
N SER A 117 57.14 15.34 14.07
CA SER A 117 57.02 16.76 13.72
C SER A 117 57.27 17.02 12.23
N GLN A 118 58.26 16.33 11.63
CA GLN A 118 58.58 16.46 10.19
C GLN A 118 57.44 15.95 9.28
N ARG A 119 56.56 15.10 9.79
CA ARG A 119 55.42 14.51 9.05
C ARG A 119 54.09 15.16 9.40
N GLY A 120 54.11 16.26 10.15
CA GLY A 120 52.89 16.91 10.64
C GLY A 120 52.11 16.04 11.63
N LEU A 121 52.80 15.10 12.29
CA LEU A 121 52.24 14.26 13.34
C LEU A 121 52.69 14.77 14.71
N GLU A 122 51.96 14.36 15.74
CA GLU A 122 52.31 14.61 17.13
C GLU A 122 52.80 13.31 17.79
N LEU A 123 53.67 13.45 18.79
CA LEU A 123 54.08 12.30 19.60
C LEU A 123 52.85 11.78 20.37
N ALA A 124 52.71 10.46 20.46
CA ALA A 124 51.50 9.84 20.98
C ALA A 124 51.34 10.07 22.49
N LEU A 125 50.29 10.80 22.87
CA LEU A 125 49.96 11.08 24.28
C LEU A 125 48.60 10.46 24.64
N PRO A 126 48.53 9.16 25.02
CA PRO A 126 47.30 8.49 25.43
C PRO A 126 46.61 9.23 26.58
N GLN A 127 45.31 9.51 26.42
CA GLN A 127 44.51 10.24 27.40
C GLN A 127 43.62 9.34 28.25
N ASN A 128 43.53 8.05 27.92
CA ASN A 128 42.68 7.09 28.60
C ASN A 128 43.26 5.66 28.49
N GLU A 129 42.69 4.74 29.25
CA GLU A 129 43.11 3.34 29.31
C GLU A 129 42.95 2.63 27.95
N GLU A 130 41.90 2.96 27.19
CA GLU A 130 41.66 2.37 25.87
C GLU A 130 42.77 2.72 24.89
N GLU A 131 43.15 4.00 24.80
CA GLU A 131 44.28 4.49 24.00
C GLU A 131 45.59 3.83 24.44
N ASN A 132 45.85 3.74 25.76
CA ASN A 132 47.08 3.15 26.29
C ASN A 132 47.16 1.62 26.04
N SER A 133 46.04 0.91 26.19
CA SER A 133 46.00 -0.55 26.03
C SER A 133 46.31 -0.98 24.60
N MET A 134 45.92 -0.21 23.60
CA MET A 134 46.17 -0.52 22.19
C MET A 134 47.65 -0.38 21.80
N LEU A 135 48.40 0.49 22.48
CA LEU A 135 49.84 0.62 22.28
C LEU A 135 50.60 -0.64 22.72
N THR A 136 50.00 -1.50 23.53
CA THR A 136 50.63 -2.80 23.84
C THR A 136 50.77 -3.70 22.62
N GLN A 137 49.90 -3.55 21.60
CA GLN A 137 50.00 -4.26 20.33
C GLN A 137 51.15 -3.80 19.44
N LEU A 138 51.75 -2.63 19.75
CA LEU A 138 52.92 -2.14 19.04
C LEU A 138 54.16 -2.99 19.35
N TYR A 139 54.22 -3.59 20.54
CA TYR A 139 55.36 -4.35 21.00
C TYR A 139 55.33 -5.78 20.44
N GLY A 140 56.38 -6.17 19.72
CA GLY A 140 56.70 -7.58 19.50
C GLY A 140 57.21 -8.24 20.78
N GLU A 141 57.60 -9.52 20.72
CA GLU A 141 57.95 -10.34 21.89
C GLU A 141 59.11 -9.82 22.77
N ALA A 142 59.89 -8.82 22.34
CA ALA A 142 61.03 -8.30 23.10
C ALA A 142 60.91 -6.79 23.36
N ASP A 143 60.96 -6.41 24.64
CA ASP A 143 61.06 -5.09 25.27
C ASP A 143 60.07 -3.97 24.88
N LYS A 144 59.29 -3.56 25.90
CA LYS A 144 57.89 -3.13 25.86
C LYS A 144 57.69 -1.63 26.13
N MET A 145 58.51 -0.75 25.56
CA MET A 145 58.39 0.69 25.84
C MET A 145 58.47 1.50 24.53
N ALA A 146 57.53 2.41 24.37
CA ALA A 146 57.49 3.41 23.31
C ALA A 146 57.63 4.80 23.94
N TRP A 147 58.19 5.74 23.19
CA TRP A 147 58.18 7.14 23.59
C TRP A 147 56.76 7.69 23.40
N LEU A 148 56.21 8.24 24.48
CA LEU A 148 54.93 8.93 24.53
C LEU A 148 55.16 10.42 24.76
#